data_AF-A0A150SQ04-F1
#
_entry.id   AF-A0A150SQ04-F1
#
_cell.length_a   1.000
_cell.length_b   1.000
_cell.length_c   1.000
_cell.angle_alpha   90.00
_cell.angle_beta   90.00
_cell.angle_gamma   90.00
#
_symmetry.space_group_name_H-M   'P 1'
#
loop_
_entity.id
_entity.type
_entity.pdbx_description
1 polymer ?
#
loop_
_entity_poly.entity_id
_entity_poly.type
_entity_poly.pdbx_seq_one_letter_code
_entity_poly.pdbx_strand_id
1 'polypeptide(L)'
;MRHSRIAVAVYLATALLSVTGCGSDPADPADPGDDTGVDPGQPPAPGPAQAGDGEGAAFAIDRLFLGETDREGKKTPGSWKQYGFNLDGKVSSTVSQDLCQPVDGASPSDVYPDGAGGIDNSFGNKLVSLISSLLSEPSTRVTEAIANGDFTVILKLDGLGAQSSYNPLTAKLYGGATLGAAPVWDGSDKWPVVPELLNDAEDIESAKVVFPASYVVDDTWVSGPESQVTFKLNLTISGTTIGLTIRNVRIAMDLAPDHKSVVKGTIAGVLETAVLVEELRSVIGAVQPGFCEGSGLETTLDQVRRASDIMKDGSQDPSRECDAISIGIGFTAKQVQLGEVAPPAETTGVPCGEGGEG
;
A
#
# COMPACT_ATOMS: atom_id res chain seq x y z
N MET A 1 51.63 -30.38 -8.95
CA MET A 1 51.36 -30.77 -10.36
C MET A 1 51.11 -32.26 -10.46
N ARG A 2 49.84 -32.65 -10.55
CA ARG A 2 49.33 -33.75 -11.38
C ARG A 2 47.82 -33.70 -11.26
N HIS A 3 47.20 -33.24 -12.34
CA HIS A 3 45.77 -33.06 -12.48
C HIS A 3 45.04 -34.41 -12.48
N SER A 4 43.99 -34.52 -11.69
CA SER A 4 42.98 -35.57 -11.87
C SER A 4 41.83 -34.98 -12.68
N ARG A 5 41.70 -35.47 -13.92
CA ARG A 5 40.58 -35.25 -14.83
C ARG A 5 39.54 -36.33 -14.54
N ILE A 6 38.30 -35.96 -14.26
CA ILE A 6 37.16 -36.87 -14.39
C ILE A 6 36.09 -36.19 -15.24
N ALA A 7 35.55 -37.01 -16.13
CA ALA A 7 34.93 -36.69 -17.38
C ALA A 7 33.50 -36.17 -17.26
N VAL A 8 33.18 -35.30 -18.23
CA VAL A 8 31.84 -34.95 -18.68
C VAL A 8 31.19 -36.17 -19.33
N ALA A 9 29.95 -36.48 -18.95
CA ALA A 9 29.05 -37.31 -19.74
C ALA A 9 27.76 -36.52 -19.98
N VAL A 10 27.63 -36.03 -21.21
CA VAL A 10 26.44 -35.44 -21.81
C VAL A 10 25.48 -36.58 -22.13
N TYR A 11 24.23 -36.48 -21.67
CA TYR A 11 23.11 -37.20 -22.29
C TYR A 11 22.16 -36.18 -22.90
N LEU A 12 22.26 -36.03 -24.23
CA LEU A 12 21.20 -35.51 -25.07
C LEU A 12 20.14 -36.61 -25.22
N ALA A 13 18.90 -36.31 -24.86
CA ALA A 13 17.73 -37.02 -25.37
C ALA A 13 16.76 -35.98 -25.92
N THR A 14 16.79 -35.82 -27.24
CA THR A 14 15.79 -35.09 -28.03
C THR A 14 14.55 -35.97 -28.18
N ALA A 15 13.40 -35.47 -27.72
CA ALA A 15 12.10 -35.91 -28.20
C ALA A 15 11.21 -34.67 -28.41
N LEU A 16 11.07 -34.28 -29.69
CA LEU A 16 10.00 -33.41 -30.15
C LEU A 16 8.74 -34.26 -30.29
N LEU A 17 7.67 -33.89 -29.57
CA LEU A 17 6.28 -34.11 -29.96
C LEU A 17 5.49 -32.87 -29.56
N SER A 18 4.94 -32.21 -30.56
CA SER A 18 4.08 -31.05 -30.51
C SER A 18 2.68 -31.40 -30.00
N VAL A 19 2.21 -30.72 -28.96
CA VAL A 19 0.78 -30.51 -28.71
C VAL A 19 0.60 -29.04 -28.34
N THR A 20 -0.10 -28.31 -29.20
CA THR A 20 -0.70 -27.01 -28.90
C THR A 20 -1.69 -27.17 -27.73
N GLY A 21 -1.45 -26.46 -26.63
CA GLY A 21 -2.41 -26.32 -25.54
C GLY A 21 -2.22 -24.96 -24.87
N CYS A 22 -3.16 -24.04 -25.10
CA CYS A 22 -3.33 -22.86 -24.26
C CYS A 22 -3.74 -23.35 -22.87
N GLY A 23 -2.85 -23.22 -21.88
CA GLY A 23 -3.19 -23.42 -20.48
C GLY A 23 -3.94 -22.21 -19.96
N SER A 24 -5.24 -22.15 -20.22
CA SER A 24 -6.18 -21.43 -19.37
C SER A 24 -6.37 -22.30 -18.12
N ASP A 25 -5.90 -21.86 -16.96
CA ASP A 25 -6.29 -22.48 -15.71
C ASP A 25 -7.82 -22.41 -15.60
N PRO A 26 -8.53 -23.54 -15.52
CA PRO A 26 -9.96 -23.51 -15.23
C PRO A 26 -10.13 -23.02 -13.79
N ALA A 27 -10.92 -21.97 -13.63
CA ALA A 27 -11.49 -21.64 -12.34
C ALA A 27 -12.25 -22.86 -11.83
N ASP A 28 -11.81 -23.42 -10.70
CA ASP A 28 -12.57 -24.46 -10.02
C ASP A 28 -13.96 -23.90 -9.71
N PRO A 29 -15.04 -24.61 -10.05
CA PRO A 29 -16.38 -24.20 -9.66
C PRO A 29 -16.47 -24.25 -8.13
N ALA A 30 -16.93 -23.14 -7.54
CA ALA A 30 -17.19 -23.03 -6.11
C ALA A 30 -18.09 -24.19 -5.64
N ASP A 31 -17.60 -24.93 -4.65
CA ASP A 31 -18.37 -25.94 -3.92
C ASP A 31 -19.49 -25.24 -3.13
N PRO A 32 -20.78 -25.52 -3.39
CA PRO A 32 -21.88 -24.90 -2.67
C PRO A 32 -22.07 -25.64 -1.34
N GLY A 33 -21.19 -25.41 -0.37
CA GLY A 33 -21.20 -26.25 0.82
C GLY A 33 -20.23 -25.94 1.95
N ASP A 34 -19.91 -24.67 2.26
CA ASP A 34 -19.55 -24.27 3.63
C ASP A 34 -19.77 -22.77 3.83
N ASP A 35 -20.86 -22.41 4.52
CA ASP A 35 -21.21 -21.03 4.90
C ASP A 35 -20.43 -20.62 6.15
N THR A 36 -19.10 -20.58 6.01
CA THR A 36 -18.25 -19.70 6.82
C THR A 36 -17.78 -18.61 5.88
N GLY A 37 -18.65 -17.62 5.63
CA GLY A 37 -18.47 -16.51 4.70
C GLY A 37 -17.26 -15.61 4.98
N VAL A 38 -16.05 -16.16 4.82
CA VAL A 38 -14.79 -15.42 4.77
C VAL A 38 -14.62 -14.99 3.33
N ASP A 39 -14.96 -13.73 3.03
CA ASP A 39 -14.55 -13.09 1.79
C ASP A 39 -13.02 -12.92 1.85
N PRO A 40 -12.23 -13.64 1.02
CA PRO A 40 -10.78 -13.58 1.09
C PRO A 40 -10.21 -12.19 0.75
N GLY A 41 -11.03 -11.30 0.16
CA GLY A 41 -10.68 -9.91 -0.11
C GLY A 41 -11.02 -8.91 1.00
N GLN A 42 -11.64 -9.32 2.11
CA GLN A 42 -12.02 -8.42 3.21
C GLN A 42 -11.27 -8.71 4.51
N PRO A 43 -11.02 -7.69 5.35
CA PRO A 43 -10.62 -7.95 6.72
C PRO A 43 -11.76 -8.63 7.50
N PRO A 44 -11.45 -9.33 8.61
CA PRO A 44 -12.47 -9.97 9.44
C PRO A 44 -13.48 -8.95 9.96
N ALA A 45 -14.75 -9.35 10.07
CA ALA A 45 -15.81 -8.49 10.62
C ALA A 45 -15.61 -8.23 12.13
N PRO A 46 -16.21 -7.17 12.70
CA PRO A 46 -16.12 -6.90 14.13
C PRO A 46 -16.67 -8.06 14.97
N GLY A 47 -15.94 -8.41 16.04
CA GLY A 47 -16.39 -9.37 17.06
C GLY A 47 -17.45 -8.78 18.02
N PRO A 48 -17.86 -9.54 19.05
CA PRO A 48 -18.74 -9.05 20.10
C PRO A 48 -18.19 -7.80 20.81
N ALA A 49 -19.08 -6.99 21.39
CA ALA A 49 -18.67 -5.79 22.11
C ALA A 49 -17.79 -6.13 23.32
N GLN A 50 -16.61 -5.53 23.37
CA GLN A 50 -15.60 -5.73 24.39
C GLN A 50 -14.73 -4.48 24.47
N ALA A 51 -14.84 -3.72 25.56
CA ALA A 51 -14.08 -2.49 25.72
C ALA A 51 -12.59 -2.77 25.92
N GLY A 52 -11.74 -1.80 25.53
CA GLY A 52 -10.32 -1.83 25.83
C GLY A 52 -10.03 -1.88 27.35
N ASP A 53 -9.00 -2.62 27.73
CA ASP A 53 -8.58 -2.83 29.12
C ASP A 53 -7.11 -2.42 29.40
N GLY A 54 -6.41 -1.89 28.40
CA GLY A 54 -5.01 -1.45 28.52
C GLY A 54 -4.81 0.06 28.35
N GLU A 55 -3.55 0.50 28.44
CA GLU A 55 -3.18 1.90 28.19
C GLU A 55 -3.16 2.25 26.69
N GLY A 56 -3.13 1.24 25.81
CA GLY A 56 -2.94 1.42 24.38
C GLY A 56 -1.49 1.24 23.94
N ALA A 57 -1.27 1.30 22.62
CA ALA A 57 0.05 1.19 22.01
C ALA A 57 0.12 1.99 20.71
N ALA A 58 1.30 2.54 20.41
CA ALA A 58 1.59 3.13 19.10
C ALA A 58 2.53 2.21 18.32
N PHE A 59 2.23 2.02 17.04
CA PHE A 59 3.01 1.18 16.13
C PHE A 59 3.51 2.03 14.98
N ALA A 60 4.82 2.15 14.82
CA ALA A 60 5.44 2.77 13.65
C ALA A 60 5.74 1.69 12.62
N ILE A 61 5.38 1.96 11.37
CA ILE A 61 5.73 1.09 10.23
C ILE A 61 7.25 0.99 10.15
N ASP A 62 7.78 -0.24 10.10
CA ASP A 62 9.21 -0.52 9.92
C ASP A 62 9.56 -0.97 8.50
N ARG A 63 8.58 -1.49 7.75
CA ARG A 63 8.75 -1.89 6.34
C ARG A 63 7.50 -1.62 5.52
N LEU A 64 7.67 -1.23 4.26
CA LEU A 64 6.59 -1.06 3.29
C LEU A 64 6.82 -1.97 2.07
N PHE A 65 5.72 -2.52 1.56
CA PHE A 65 5.68 -3.37 0.37
C PHE A 65 4.67 -2.79 -0.62
N LEU A 66 5.15 -2.21 -1.72
CA LEU A 66 4.33 -1.45 -2.66
C LEU A 66 3.62 -2.33 -3.69
N GLY A 67 4.11 -3.55 -3.93
CA GLY A 67 3.46 -4.53 -4.81
C GLY A 67 4.41 -5.36 -5.67
N GLU A 68 5.70 -5.00 -5.75
CA GLU A 68 6.72 -5.73 -6.52
C GLU A 68 7.42 -6.84 -5.73
N THR A 69 7.21 -6.90 -4.41
CA THR A 69 7.73 -7.93 -3.52
C THR A 69 6.62 -8.59 -2.72
N ASP A 70 6.80 -9.87 -2.39
CA ASP A 70 5.95 -10.56 -1.40
C ASP A 70 6.17 -10.00 0.02
N ARG A 71 5.44 -10.54 1.02
CA ARG A 71 5.48 -10.02 2.40
C ARG A 71 6.80 -10.31 3.11
N GLU A 72 7.61 -11.19 2.53
CA GLU A 72 8.97 -11.48 2.97
C GLU A 72 9.98 -10.49 2.34
N GLY A 73 9.56 -9.69 1.37
CA GLY A 73 10.39 -8.73 0.64
C GLY A 73 11.09 -9.34 -0.57
N LYS A 74 10.69 -10.53 -1.01
CA LYS A 74 11.25 -11.19 -2.18
C LYS A 74 10.46 -10.80 -3.43
N LYS A 75 11.17 -10.49 -4.51
CA LYS A 75 10.55 -10.20 -5.82
C LYS A 75 9.86 -11.44 -6.35
N THR A 76 8.53 -11.38 -6.43
CA THR A 76 7.69 -12.48 -6.91
C THR A 76 6.65 -11.90 -7.88
N PRO A 77 6.52 -12.42 -9.12
CA PRO A 77 5.51 -11.93 -10.06
C PRO A 77 4.10 -12.06 -9.46
N GLY A 78 3.31 -10.99 -9.55
CA GLY A 78 1.94 -10.97 -9.03
C GLY A 78 1.84 -10.72 -7.52
N SER A 79 2.93 -10.35 -6.83
CA SER A 79 2.88 -9.99 -5.40
C SER A 79 1.90 -8.87 -5.06
N TRP A 80 1.52 -8.02 -6.01
CA TRP A 80 0.50 -6.99 -5.77
C TRP A 80 -0.86 -7.58 -5.36
N LYS A 81 -1.17 -8.81 -5.78
CA LYS A 81 -2.46 -9.49 -5.58
C LYS A 81 -2.80 -9.81 -4.12
N GLN A 82 -1.84 -9.69 -3.21
CA GLN A 82 -1.99 -9.95 -1.77
C GLN A 82 -2.04 -8.67 -0.92
N TYR A 83 -2.01 -7.51 -1.56
CA TYR A 83 -2.11 -6.20 -0.91
C TYR A 83 -3.34 -5.49 -1.44
N GLY A 84 -4.15 -4.94 -0.54
CA GLY A 84 -5.43 -4.32 -0.86
C GLY A 84 -6.59 -5.06 -0.21
N PHE A 85 -7.80 -4.62 -0.53
CA PHE A 85 -9.05 -5.28 -0.17
C PHE A 85 -9.97 -5.24 -1.39
N ASN A 86 -11.09 -5.95 -1.32
CA ASN A 86 -12.19 -5.79 -2.26
C ASN A 86 -12.94 -4.49 -1.92
N LEU A 87 -12.63 -3.40 -2.62
CA LEU A 87 -13.14 -2.07 -2.34
C LEU A 87 -14.54 -1.86 -2.94
N ASP A 88 -14.82 -2.49 -4.08
CA ASP A 88 -16.08 -2.32 -4.81
C ASP A 88 -17.11 -3.44 -4.58
N GLY A 89 -16.72 -4.48 -3.84
CA GLY A 89 -17.54 -5.65 -3.51
C GLY A 89 -17.68 -6.64 -4.68
N LYS A 90 -16.82 -6.55 -5.69
CA LYS A 90 -16.86 -7.40 -6.89
C LYS A 90 -15.62 -8.27 -6.99
N VAL A 91 -15.74 -9.30 -7.82
CA VAL A 91 -14.60 -10.11 -8.23
C VAL A 91 -14.57 -10.08 -9.74
N SER A 92 -13.58 -9.41 -10.30
CA SER A 92 -13.47 -9.15 -11.72
C SER A 92 -12.40 -9.92 -12.45
N SER A 93 -12.65 -10.06 -13.75
CA SER A 93 -11.82 -10.78 -14.71
C SER A 93 -11.74 -10.00 -16.01
N THR A 94 -10.99 -10.52 -16.98
CA THR A 94 -10.81 -9.90 -18.31
C THR A 94 -12.11 -9.75 -19.11
N VAL A 95 -13.21 -10.40 -18.69
CA VAL A 95 -14.51 -10.40 -19.37
C VAL A 95 -15.63 -9.73 -18.57
N SER A 96 -15.32 -9.11 -17.43
CA SER A 96 -16.30 -8.36 -16.63
C SER A 96 -16.93 -7.23 -17.45
N GLN A 97 -18.22 -6.97 -17.24
CA GLN A 97 -19.01 -5.99 -18.01
C GLN A 97 -19.71 -4.95 -17.14
N ASP A 98 -19.64 -5.11 -15.82
CA ASP A 98 -20.34 -4.33 -14.82
C ASP A 98 -19.40 -3.39 -14.05
N LEU A 99 -18.21 -3.13 -14.59
CA LEU A 99 -17.21 -2.20 -14.08
C LEU A 99 -17.22 -0.89 -14.87
N CYS A 100 -16.65 0.16 -14.30
CA CYS A 100 -16.41 1.40 -15.04
C CYS A 100 -15.57 1.16 -16.30
N GLN A 101 -15.75 2.05 -17.28
CA GLN A 101 -15.06 1.97 -18.56
C GLN A 101 -13.59 2.33 -18.34
N PRO A 102 -12.63 1.54 -18.87
CA PRO A 102 -11.22 1.89 -18.79
C PRO A 102 -10.96 3.22 -19.50
N VAL A 103 -10.03 4.01 -18.95
CA VAL A 103 -9.63 5.29 -19.54
C VAL A 103 -9.10 5.09 -20.96
N ASP A 104 -9.47 6.01 -21.87
CA ASP A 104 -9.19 5.97 -23.30
C ASP A 104 -7.88 5.25 -23.71
N GLY A 105 -8.06 4.11 -24.37
CA GLY A 105 -6.97 3.28 -24.92
C GLY A 105 -6.41 2.21 -23.98
N ALA A 106 -6.94 2.08 -22.76
CA ALA A 106 -6.69 0.91 -21.91
C ALA A 106 -7.59 -0.28 -22.30
N SER A 107 -7.07 -1.50 -22.21
CA SER A 107 -7.85 -2.72 -22.46
C SER A 107 -8.54 -3.18 -21.17
N PRO A 108 -9.83 -3.58 -21.22
CA PRO A 108 -10.49 -4.29 -20.12
C PRO A 108 -9.67 -5.46 -19.57
N SER A 109 -9.01 -6.22 -20.45
CA SER A 109 -8.17 -7.36 -20.06
C SER A 109 -6.97 -6.99 -19.18
N ASP A 110 -6.58 -5.71 -19.22
CA ASP A 110 -5.41 -5.23 -18.50
C ASP A 110 -5.81 -4.55 -17.19
N VAL A 111 -6.99 -3.92 -17.13
CA VAL A 111 -7.45 -3.09 -16.01
C VAL A 111 -8.33 -3.87 -15.04
N TYR A 112 -9.24 -4.72 -15.55
CA TYR A 112 -10.26 -5.38 -14.74
C TYR A 112 -9.81 -6.58 -13.89
N PRO A 113 -8.76 -7.35 -14.21
CA PRO A 113 -8.46 -8.52 -13.39
C PRO A 113 -7.98 -8.16 -11.99
N ASP A 114 -8.68 -8.67 -10.98
CA ASP A 114 -8.35 -8.45 -9.57
C ASP A 114 -7.24 -9.38 -9.06
N GLY A 115 -6.81 -9.09 -7.83
CA GLY A 115 -6.13 -10.05 -6.97
C GLY A 115 -7.05 -11.18 -6.48
N ALA A 116 -6.51 -12.03 -5.61
CA ALA A 116 -7.29 -13.13 -5.04
C ALA A 116 -8.45 -12.57 -4.20
N GLY A 117 -9.67 -13.11 -4.34
CA GLY A 117 -10.82 -12.65 -3.56
C GLY A 117 -11.38 -11.28 -3.94
N GLY A 118 -11.08 -10.79 -5.14
CA GLY A 118 -11.50 -9.45 -5.58
C GLY A 118 -10.64 -8.33 -5.00
N ILE A 119 -9.39 -8.61 -4.61
CA ILE A 119 -8.49 -7.57 -4.11
C ILE A 119 -8.19 -6.55 -5.21
N ASP A 120 -8.56 -5.30 -4.96
CA ASP A 120 -8.28 -4.16 -5.83
C ASP A 120 -6.91 -3.56 -5.51
N ASN A 121 -5.98 -3.60 -6.48
CA ASN A 121 -4.67 -2.97 -6.35
C ASN A 121 -4.00 -2.69 -7.70
N SER A 122 -4.64 -1.84 -8.50
CA SER A 122 -4.08 -1.36 -9.77
C SER A 122 -2.79 -0.55 -9.57
N PHE A 123 -2.62 0.14 -8.44
CA PHE A 123 -1.36 0.77 -8.05
C PHE A 123 -0.19 -0.25 -8.07
N GLY A 124 -0.33 -1.36 -7.34
CA GLY A 124 0.68 -2.41 -7.29
C GLY A 124 0.88 -3.13 -8.63
N ASN A 125 -0.20 -3.36 -9.38
CA ASN A 125 -0.17 -4.05 -10.67
C ASN A 125 0.48 -3.21 -11.78
N LYS A 126 0.12 -1.92 -11.87
CA LYS A 126 0.47 -1.04 -12.99
C LYS A 126 1.52 -0.02 -12.61
N LEU A 127 1.27 0.75 -11.56
CA LEU A 127 2.10 1.91 -11.22
C LEU A 127 3.43 1.53 -10.60
N VAL A 128 3.51 0.45 -9.83
CA VAL A 128 4.81 0.03 -9.26
C VAL A 128 5.80 -0.38 -10.34
N SER A 129 5.34 -0.95 -11.46
CA SER A 129 6.21 -1.27 -12.61
C SER A 129 6.77 0.00 -13.26
N LEU A 130 5.93 1.04 -13.37
CA LEU A 130 6.33 2.36 -13.85
C LEU A 130 7.34 3.01 -12.90
N ILE A 131 7.05 3.02 -11.59
CA ILE A 131 7.97 3.51 -10.55
C ILE A 131 9.29 2.75 -10.63
N SER A 132 9.26 1.43 -10.82
CA SER A 132 10.46 0.57 -10.91
C SER A 132 11.35 0.89 -12.11
N SER A 133 10.78 1.48 -13.18
CA SER A 133 11.56 1.95 -14.33
C SER A 133 12.32 3.26 -14.04
N LEU A 134 11.84 4.05 -13.08
CA LEU A 134 12.44 5.32 -12.65
C LEU A 134 13.40 5.12 -11.48
N LEU A 135 13.01 4.25 -10.54
CA LEU A 135 13.69 3.99 -9.29
C LEU A 135 13.82 2.48 -9.10
N SER A 136 15.05 1.99 -9.02
CA SER A 136 15.27 0.57 -8.75
C SER A 136 14.83 0.20 -7.33
N GLU A 137 13.99 -0.83 -7.24
CA GLU A 137 13.58 -1.49 -5.99
C GLU A 137 12.85 -0.55 -5.02
N PRO A 138 11.70 0.02 -5.42
CA PRO A 138 11.06 1.10 -4.66
C PRO A 138 10.65 0.70 -3.24
N SER A 139 10.18 -0.53 -2.99
CA SER A 139 9.88 -1.03 -1.63
C SER A 139 11.13 -1.14 -0.77
N THR A 140 12.26 -1.54 -1.34
CA THR A 140 13.55 -1.58 -0.61
C THR A 140 13.97 -0.17 -0.21
N ARG A 141 13.93 0.78 -1.15
CA ARG A 141 14.34 2.18 -0.93
C ARG A 141 13.51 2.87 0.14
N VAL A 142 12.19 2.72 0.08
CA VAL A 142 11.30 3.32 1.07
C VAL A 142 11.47 2.66 2.45
N THR A 143 11.71 1.35 2.49
CA THR A 143 12.01 0.62 3.73
C THR A 143 13.36 1.04 4.32
N GLU A 144 14.38 1.28 3.50
CA GLU A 144 15.68 1.81 3.95
C GLU A 144 15.55 3.21 4.57
N ALA A 145 14.73 4.09 3.96
CA ALA A 145 14.47 5.42 4.52
C ALA A 145 13.82 5.32 5.93
N ILE A 146 12.85 4.42 6.10
CA ILE A 146 12.24 4.13 7.40
C ILE A 146 13.28 3.57 8.38
N ALA A 147 14.11 2.62 7.95
CA ALA A 147 15.15 2.01 8.76
C ALA A 147 16.26 3.00 9.19
N ASN A 148 16.46 4.09 8.44
CA ASN A 148 17.35 5.18 8.80
C ASN A 148 16.70 6.23 9.73
N GLY A 149 15.39 6.12 9.97
CA GLY A 149 14.62 7.08 10.76
C GLY A 149 14.23 8.34 9.98
N ASP A 150 14.16 8.29 8.65
CA ASP A 150 13.84 9.47 7.84
C ASP A 150 12.37 9.88 7.97
N PHE A 151 11.47 8.89 8.05
CA PHE A 151 10.04 9.06 8.30
C PHE A 151 9.40 7.73 8.71
N THR A 152 8.16 7.76 9.19
CA THR A 152 7.30 6.57 9.29
C THR A 152 5.82 6.96 9.28
N VAL A 153 4.93 5.98 9.30
CA VAL A 153 3.50 6.17 9.63
C VAL A 153 3.26 5.49 10.96
N ILE A 154 2.57 6.17 11.87
CA ILE A 154 2.33 5.68 13.23
C ILE A 154 0.83 5.50 13.42
N LEU A 155 0.42 4.30 13.83
CA LEU A 155 -0.95 4.00 14.23
C LEU A 155 -0.99 3.80 15.74
N LYS A 156 -1.74 4.65 16.45
CA LYS A 156 -1.97 4.57 17.90
C LYS A 156 -3.33 3.94 18.15
N LEU A 157 -3.37 2.85 18.92
CA LEU A 157 -4.60 2.18 19.37
C LEU A 157 -4.80 2.52 20.85
N ASP A 158 -5.81 3.31 21.15
CA ASP A 158 -6.16 3.66 22.52
C ASP A 158 -6.90 2.48 23.18
N GLY A 159 -6.55 2.14 24.43
CA GLY A 159 -7.24 1.09 25.19
C GLY A 159 -6.81 -0.35 24.87
N LEU A 160 -5.87 -0.56 23.93
CA LEU A 160 -5.33 -1.88 23.63
C LEU A 160 -4.62 -2.47 24.86
N GLY A 161 -5.09 -3.64 25.34
CA GLY A 161 -4.44 -4.43 26.37
C GLY A 161 -4.00 -5.81 25.87
N ALA A 162 -4.13 -6.86 26.68
CA ALA A 162 -3.57 -8.19 26.39
C ALA A 162 -4.56 -9.21 25.78
N GLN A 163 -5.85 -8.90 25.71
CA GLN A 163 -6.88 -9.75 25.11
C GLN A 163 -6.82 -9.71 23.60
N SER A 164 -7.16 -10.81 22.94
CA SER A 164 -7.09 -10.92 21.47
C SER A 164 -8.25 -10.26 20.73
N SER A 165 -9.21 -9.65 21.43
CA SER A 165 -10.38 -9.03 20.80
C SER A 165 -10.92 -7.84 21.59
N TYR A 166 -11.27 -6.78 20.87
CA TYR A 166 -11.86 -5.56 21.39
C TYR A 166 -12.81 -4.96 20.34
N ASN A 167 -13.97 -4.48 20.76
CA ASN A 167 -14.90 -3.76 19.91
C ASN A 167 -15.78 -2.80 20.74
N PRO A 168 -15.72 -1.48 20.53
CA PRO A 168 -14.77 -0.75 19.68
C PRO A 168 -13.48 -0.38 20.43
N LEU A 169 -12.43 -0.05 19.66
CA LEU A 169 -11.29 0.77 20.09
C LEU A 169 -11.23 2.04 19.24
N THR A 170 -10.73 3.12 19.82
CA THR A 170 -10.34 4.31 19.05
C THR A 170 -8.90 4.13 18.58
N ALA A 171 -8.65 4.41 17.30
CA ALA A 171 -7.30 4.51 16.80
C ALA A 171 -7.06 5.86 16.12
N LYS A 172 -5.81 6.30 16.09
CA LYS A 172 -5.37 7.55 15.46
C LYS A 172 -4.18 7.27 14.55
N LEU A 173 -4.15 7.92 13.40
CA LEU A 173 -3.05 7.81 12.44
C LEU A 173 -2.24 9.10 12.42
N TYR A 174 -0.92 8.95 12.48
CA TYR A 174 0.05 10.04 12.49
C TYR A 174 1.11 9.82 11.42
N GLY A 175 1.72 10.91 10.96
CA GLY A 175 2.98 10.86 10.22
C GLY A 175 4.13 11.05 11.20
N GLY A 176 5.13 10.19 11.13
CA GLY A 176 6.38 10.37 11.86
C GLY A 176 7.34 11.20 11.03
N ALA A 177 7.88 12.27 11.62
CA ALA A 177 8.94 13.10 11.03
C ALA A 177 10.29 12.34 11.04
N THR A 178 11.40 13.01 10.72
CA THR A 178 12.70 12.38 10.93
C THR A 178 12.96 12.15 12.42
N LEU A 179 13.41 10.95 12.77
CA LEU A 179 13.89 10.57 14.11
C LEU A 179 15.30 11.14 14.38
N GLY A 180 16.02 11.54 13.33
CA GLY A 180 17.41 12.04 13.40
C GLY A 180 18.47 10.97 13.64
N ALA A 181 18.05 9.71 13.81
CA ALA A 181 18.90 8.53 13.95
C ALA A 181 18.11 7.27 13.54
N ALA A 182 18.82 6.18 13.28
CA ALA A 182 18.19 4.89 13.07
C ALA A 182 17.44 4.43 14.34
N PRO A 183 16.18 4.00 14.23
CA PRO A 183 15.40 3.47 15.35
C PRO A 183 15.98 2.17 15.93
N VAL A 184 15.75 1.97 17.23
CA VAL A 184 16.20 0.77 17.96
C VAL A 184 15.19 -0.39 17.82
N TRP A 185 13.91 -0.06 17.66
CA TRP A 185 12.78 -0.99 17.53
C TRP A 185 12.53 -1.86 18.77
N ASP A 186 12.76 -1.31 19.96
CA ASP A 186 12.54 -2.00 21.24
C ASP A 186 11.34 -1.47 22.04
N GLY A 187 10.56 -0.56 21.45
CA GLY A 187 9.44 0.13 22.11
C GLY A 187 9.81 1.44 22.80
N SER A 188 11.10 1.79 22.87
CA SER A 188 11.56 3.02 23.51
C SER A 188 11.71 4.20 22.56
N ASP A 189 11.69 3.98 21.25
CA ASP A 189 11.80 5.03 20.24
C ASP A 189 10.66 6.04 20.40
N LYS A 190 11.01 7.31 20.61
CA LYS A 190 10.08 8.43 20.70
C LYS A 190 10.04 9.14 19.37
N TRP A 191 9.08 8.79 18.53
CA TRP A 191 9.04 9.27 17.16
C TRP A 191 8.33 10.63 17.05
N PRO A 192 9.00 11.71 16.60
CA PRO A 192 8.36 13.02 16.47
C PRO A 192 7.22 13.01 15.45
N VAL A 193 6.13 13.73 15.74
CA VAL A 193 4.93 13.72 14.90
C VAL A 193 4.92 14.92 13.97
N VAL A 194 4.56 14.72 12.69
CA VAL A 194 4.40 15.82 11.73
C VAL A 194 3.14 16.64 12.04
N PRO A 195 3.22 17.98 12.14
CA PRO A 195 2.08 18.82 12.50
C PRO A 195 0.99 18.86 11.42
N GLU A 196 1.31 18.55 10.16
CA GLU A 196 0.38 18.60 9.03
C GLU A 196 -0.77 17.59 9.15
N LEU A 197 -0.62 16.58 10.00
CA LEU A 197 -1.63 15.57 10.29
C LEU A 197 -2.34 15.80 11.65
N LEU A 198 -2.17 16.97 12.25
CA LEU A 198 -2.84 17.41 13.48
C LEU A 198 -3.83 18.55 13.21
N ASN A 199 -5.00 18.52 13.85
CA ASN A 199 -5.96 19.63 13.76
C ASN A 199 -5.42 20.89 14.43
N ASP A 200 -4.64 20.71 15.48
CA ASP A 200 -3.85 21.74 16.16
C ASP A 200 -2.37 21.31 16.12
N ALA A 201 -1.54 22.13 15.48
CA ALA A 201 -0.11 21.85 15.28
C ALA A 201 0.70 21.82 16.59
N GLU A 202 0.12 22.18 17.73
CA GLU A 202 0.77 22.10 19.04
C GLU A 202 0.19 20.97 19.93
N ASP A 203 -0.90 20.32 19.51
CA ASP A 203 -1.56 19.24 20.27
C ASP A 203 -1.42 17.89 19.57
N ILE A 204 -0.56 17.04 20.12
CA ILE A 204 -0.32 15.68 19.62
C ILE A 204 -1.55 14.76 19.70
N GLU A 205 -2.53 15.06 20.55
CA GLU A 205 -3.75 14.27 20.64
C GLU A 205 -4.78 14.65 19.58
N SER A 206 -4.54 15.74 18.82
CA SER A 206 -5.48 16.31 17.85
C SER A 206 -5.42 15.70 16.45
N ALA A 207 -4.97 14.46 16.30
CA ALA A 207 -4.84 13.75 15.02
C ALA A 207 -6.04 14.00 14.08
N LYS A 208 -5.77 14.35 12.82
CA LYS A 208 -6.81 14.56 11.80
C LYS A 208 -7.51 13.25 11.41
N VAL A 209 -6.76 12.15 11.43
CA VAL A 209 -7.24 10.83 11.04
C VAL A 209 -7.52 10.02 12.30
N VAL A 210 -8.81 9.80 12.56
CA VAL A 210 -9.32 9.05 13.71
C VAL A 210 -10.23 7.95 13.21
N PHE A 211 -10.07 6.76 13.77
CA PHE A 211 -10.92 5.59 13.56
C PHE A 211 -11.68 5.29 14.85
N PRO A 212 -12.84 5.93 15.08
CA PRO A 212 -13.54 5.87 16.37
C PRO A 212 -14.19 4.50 16.64
N ALA A 213 -14.47 3.74 15.58
CA ALA A 213 -15.11 2.43 15.62
C ALA A 213 -14.19 1.32 15.05
N SER A 214 -12.87 1.47 15.25
CA SER A 214 -11.93 0.39 14.95
C SER A 214 -12.13 -0.77 15.94
N TYR A 215 -11.60 -1.94 15.63
CA TYR A 215 -11.74 -3.13 16.48
C TYR A 215 -10.56 -4.07 16.32
N VAL A 216 -10.42 -5.00 17.26
CA VAL A 216 -9.51 -6.15 17.18
C VAL A 216 -10.36 -7.42 17.26
N VAL A 217 -10.08 -8.39 16.41
CA VAL A 217 -10.67 -9.72 16.46
C VAL A 217 -9.58 -10.74 16.16
N ASP A 218 -9.41 -11.72 17.05
CA ASP A 218 -8.36 -12.73 16.97
C ASP A 218 -6.96 -12.16 16.62
N ASP A 219 -6.54 -11.12 17.34
CA ASP A 219 -5.28 -10.36 17.15
C ASP A 219 -5.17 -9.57 15.82
N THR A 220 -6.21 -9.54 14.99
CA THR A 220 -6.28 -8.66 13.82
C THR A 220 -7.01 -7.37 14.16
N TRP A 221 -6.30 -6.24 14.14
CA TRP A 221 -6.90 -4.91 14.20
C TRP A 221 -7.43 -4.49 12.83
N VAL A 222 -8.59 -3.84 12.80
CA VAL A 222 -9.21 -3.28 11.59
C VAL A 222 -9.68 -1.87 11.88
N SER A 223 -9.44 -0.94 10.94
CA SER A 223 -9.78 0.48 11.04
C SER A 223 -11.27 0.79 11.18
N GLY A 224 -12.14 -0.21 11.03
CA GLY A 224 -13.58 -0.05 11.11
C GLY A 224 -14.24 0.26 9.75
N PRO A 225 -15.58 0.37 9.72
CA PRO A 225 -16.37 0.44 8.49
C PRO A 225 -16.38 1.83 7.81
N GLU A 226 -15.73 2.85 8.39
CA GLU A 226 -15.78 4.23 7.87
C GLU A 226 -14.95 4.40 6.60
N SER A 227 -15.59 4.22 5.45
CA SER A 227 -14.99 4.33 4.12
C SER A 227 -14.78 5.77 3.64
N GLN A 228 -14.70 6.79 4.52
CA GLN A 228 -14.59 8.20 4.11
C GLN A 228 -13.34 8.92 4.60
N VAL A 229 -12.46 8.21 5.32
CA VAL A 229 -11.18 8.77 5.77
C VAL A 229 -10.28 9.03 4.56
N THR A 230 -9.70 10.24 4.49
CA THR A 230 -8.66 10.60 3.52
C THR A 230 -7.33 10.80 4.24
N PHE A 231 -6.27 10.22 3.71
CA PHE A 231 -4.92 10.28 4.26
C PHE A 231 -3.90 10.58 3.15
N LYS A 232 -3.02 11.55 3.36
CA LYS A 232 -1.89 11.81 2.47
C LYS A 232 -0.66 11.08 3.00
N LEU A 233 -0.35 9.93 2.38
CA LEU A 233 0.87 9.17 2.64
C LEU A 233 2.04 9.82 1.90
N ASN A 234 2.93 10.47 2.63
CA ASN A 234 4.15 11.02 2.07
C ASN A 234 5.24 9.93 2.03
N LEU A 235 5.68 9.57 0.82
CA LEU A 235 6.77 8.63 0.61
C LEU A 235 8.04 9.43 0.30
N THR A 236 8.99 9.43 1.21
CA THR A 236 10.29 10.06 0.98
C THR A 236 11.28 9.02 0.45
N ILE A 237 11.78 9.25 -0.77
CA ILE A 237 12.75 8.37 -1.42
C ILE A 237 13.88 9.22 -2.00
N SER A 238 15.12 8.95 -1.56
CA SER A 238 16.33 9.66 -2.01
C SER A 238 16.20 11.20 -1.88
N GLY A 239 15.55 11.68 -0.83
CA GLY A 239 15.35 13.11 -0.55
C GLY A 239 14.20 13.77 -1.31
N THR A 240 13.46 13.04 -2.16
CA THR A 240 12.23 13.54 -2.78
C THR A 240 11.01 12.93 -2.10
N THR A 241 10.02 13.75 -1.79
CA THR A 241 8.74 13.30 -1.21
C THR A 241 7.66 13.24 -2.27
N ILE A 242 6.98 12.10 -2.37
CA ILE A 242 5.79 11.91 -3.21
C ILE A 242 4.59 11.70 -2.30
N GLY A 243 3.56 12.52 -2.44
CA GLY A 243 2.34 12.43 -1.64
C GLY A 243 1.24 11.60 -2.30
N LEU A 244 0.94 10.43 -1.74
CA LEU A 244 -0.21 9.63 -2.15
C LEU A 244 -1.44 10.04 -1.32
N THR A 245 -2.36 10.79 -1.92
CA THR A 245 -3.65 11.12 -1.29
C THR A 245 -4.60 9.94 -1.46
N ILE A 246 -4.69 9.11 -0.43
CA ILE A 246 -5.54 7.91 -0.37
C ILE A 246 -6.89 8.31 0.22
N ARG A 247 -7.97 8.13 -0.55
CA ARG A 247 -9.34 8.26 -0.07
C ARG A 247 -9.88 6.91 0.36
N ASN A 248 -10.93 6.93 1.16
CA ASN A 248 -11.65 5.74 1.64
C ASN A 248 -10.72 4.72 2.30
N VAL A 249 -9.79 5.25 3.11
CA VAL A 249 -8.71 4.47 3.70
C VAL A 249 -9.28 3.34 4.56
N ARG A 250 -8.84 2.13 4.27
CA ARG A 250 -9.06 0.93 5.08
C ARG A 250 -7.73 0.33 5.48
N ILE A 251 -7.58 0.03 6.76
CA ILE A 251 -6.34 -0.56 7.28
C ILE A 251 -6.71 -1.80 8.09
N ALA A 252 -5.99 -2.89 7.87
CA ALA A 252 -6.02 -4.04 8.76
C ALA A 252 -4.59 -4.50 9.05
N MET A 253 -4.38 -4.98 10.27
CA MET A 253 -3.07 -5.45 10.68
C MET A 253 -3.17 -6.58 11.71
N ASP A 254 -2.37 -7.62 11.51
CA ASP A 254 -2.23 -8.73 12.43
C ASP A 254 -1.16 -8.37 13.46
N LEU A 255 -1.57 -8.31 14.72
CA LEU A 255 -0.71 -8.10 15.87
C LEU A 255 0.03 -9.40 16.19
N ALA A 256 1.27 -9.29 16.63
CA ALA A 256 1.94 -10.40 17.30
C ALA A 256 1.22 -10.70 18.63
N PRO A 257 1.25 -11.94 19.15
CA PRO A 257 0.51 -12.30 20.38
C PRO A 257 0.87 -11.50 21.64
N ASP A 258 2.01 -10.80 21.65
CA ASP A 258 2.42 -9.90 22.74
C ASP A 258 1.98 -8.44 22.54
N HIS A 259 1.31 -8.15 21.42
CA HIS A 259 0.91 -6.83 20.95
C HIS A 259 2.05 -5.81 20.88
N LYS A 260 3.30 -6.26 20.65
CA LYS A 260 4.46 -5.36 20.51
C LYS A 260 4.89 -5.12 19.07
N SER A 261 4.29 -5.83 18.13
CA SER A 261 4.57 -5.64 16.71
C SER A 261 3.39 -6.04 15.84
N VAL A 262 3.42 -5.55 14.61
CA VAL A 262 2.53 -5.97 13.53
C VAL A 262 3.33 -6.88 12.60
N VAL A 263 2.84 -8.08 12.39
CA VAL A 263 3.49 -9.08 11.52
C VAL A 263 3.01 -9.00 10.09
N LYS A 264 1.78 -8.50 9.88
CA LYS A 264 1.17 -8.36 8.56
C LYS A 264 0.18 -7.20 8.57
N GLY A 265 0.51 -6.12 7.88
CA GLY A 265 -0.35 -4.97 7.69
C GLY A 265 -0.75 -4.79 6.23
N THR A 266 -1.91 -4.16 6.01
CA THR A 266 -2.37 -3.70 4.70
C THR A 266 -3.05 -2.34 4.84
N ILE A 267 -2.63 -1.36 4.04
CA ILE A 267 -3.33 -0.09 3.82
C ILE A 267 -3.96 -0.17 2.44
N ALA A 268 -5.26 0.10 2.33
CA ALA A 268 -5.96 0.13 1.06
C ALA A 268 -6.85 1.37 0.93
N GLY A 269 -7.21 1.70 -0.30
CA GLY A 269 -8.13 2.80 -0.62
C GLY A 269 -8.08 3.14 -2.10
N VAL A 270 -8.44 4.39 -2.43
CA VAL A 270 -8.46 4.87 -3.81
C VAL A 270 -7.65 6.15 -3.98
N LEU A 271 -6.86 6.22 -5.04
CA LEU A 271 -6.15 7.43 -5.47
C LEU A 271 -6.96 8.10 -6.58
N GLU A 272 -7.43 9.33 -6.37
CA GLU A 272 -8.08 10.08 -7.44
C GLU A 272 -7.06 10.40 -8.54
N THR A 273 -7.34 9.93 -9.76
CA THR A 273 -6.35 9.91 -10.85
C THR A 273 -5.85 11.33 -11.19
N ALA A 274 -6.75 12.31 -11.21
CA ALA A 274 -6.40 13.70 -11.46
C ALA A 274 -5.47 14.26 -10.37
N VAL A 275 -5.72 13.94 -9.11
CA VAL A 275 -4.89 14.40 -7.97
C VAL A 275 -3.51 13.78 -8.03
N LEU A 276 -3.41 12.48 -8.34
CA LEU A 276 -2.12 11.79 -8.48
C LEU A 276 -1.30 12.35 -9.65
N VAL A 277 -1.94 12.62 -10.78
CA VAL A 277 -1.27 13.22 -11.96
C VAL A 277 -0.70 14.59 -11.61
N GLU A 278 -1.44 15.44 -10.90
CA GLU A 278 -0.95 16.75 -10.48
C GLU A 278 0.20 16.65 -9.45
N GLU A 279 0.10 15.73 -8.48
CA GLU A 279 1.20 15.48 -7.53
C GLU A 279 2.46 15.06 -8.28
N LEU A 280 2.37 14.09 -9.20
CA LEU A 280 3.51 13.64 -10.00
C LEU A 280 4.11 14.78 -10.82
N ARG A 281 3.31 15.63 -11.45
CA ARG A 281 3.81 16.82 -12.17
C ARG A 281 4.65 17.74 -11.28
N SER A 282 4.26 17.89 -10.01
CA SER A 282 4.93 18.80 -9.08
C SER A 282 6.28 18.30 -8.57
N VAL A 283 6.51 16.98 -8.60
CA VAL A 283 7.71 16.34 -8.02
C VAL A 283 8.62 15.67 -9.04
N ILE A 284 8.12 15.35 -10.25
CA ILE A 284 8.88 14.55 -11.23
C ILE A 284 10.19 15.21 -11.68
N GLY A 285 10.27 16.55 -11.66
CA GLY A 285 11.50 17.29 -11.99
C GLY A 285 12.63 17.06 -10.98
N ALA A 286 12.29 16.89 -9.70
CA ALA A 286 13.26 16.53 -8.66
C ALA A 286 13.70 15.07 -8.75
N VAL A 287 12.79 14.16 -9.13
CA VAL A 287 13.08 12.72 -9.24
C VAL A 287 13.91 12.40 -10.49
N GLN A 288 13.55 13.01 -11.62
CA GLN A 288 14.17 12.73 -12.91
C GLN A 288 14.12 13.97 -13.83
N PRO A 289 15.12 14.86 -13.76
CA PRO A 289 15.14 16.11 -14.53
C PRO A 289 14.94 15.90 -16.04
N GLY A 290 15.45 14.78 -16.59
CA GLY A 290 15.29 14.45 -18.01
C GLY A 290 13.85 14.16 -18.45
N PHE A 291 12.90 13.96 -17.53
CA PHE A 291 11.48 13.80 -17.87
C PHE A 291 10.79 15.13 -18.13
N CYS A 292 11.38 16.25 -17.68
CA CYS A 292 10.88 17.58 -17.96
C CYS A 292 11.14 18.03 -19.42
N GLU A 293 11.89 17.24 -20.19
CA GLU A 293 12.19 17.51 -21.59
C GLU A 293 11.38 16.58 -22.53
N GLY A 294 10.68 17.18 -23.50
CA GLY A 294 9.95 16.42 -24.53
C GLY A 294 8.61 15.82 -24.08
N SER A 295 8.13 14.79 -24.82
CA SER A 295 6.82 14.16 -24.61
C SER A 295 6.83 13.01 -23.60
N GLY A 296 7.97 12.76 -22.93
CA GLY A 296 8.15 11.65 -21.99
C GLY A 296 7.21 11.75 -20.79
N LEU A 297 7.11 12.95 -20.18
CA LEU A 297 6.22 13.20 -19.05
C LEU A 297 4.76 12.89 -19.38
N GLU A 298 4.22 13.41 -20.49
CA GLU A 298 2.81 13.14 -20.84
C GLU A 298 2.56 11.66 -21.11
N THR A 299 3.53 10.96 -21.73
CA THR A 299 3.42 9.50 -21.95
C THR A 299 3.33 8.75 -20.62
N THR A 300 4.14 9.14 -19.63
CA THR A 300 4.11 8.58 -18.27
C THR A 300 2.81 8.91 -17.55
N LEU A 301 2.32 10.14 -17.65
CA LEU A 301 1.05 10.54 -17.04
C LEU A 301 -0.15 9.86 -17.70
N ASP A 302 -0.09 9.59 -19.00
CA ASP A 302 -1.10 8.77 -19.70
C ASP A 302 -1.10 7.32 -19.21
N GLN A 303 0.07 6.75 -18.90
CA GLN A 303 0.14 5.42 -18.26
C GLN A 303 -0.49 5.43 -16.87
N VAL A 304 -0.30 6.52 -16.10
CA VAL A 304 -0.96 6.70 -14.80
C VAL A 304 -2.48 6.78 -14.98
N ARG A 305 -2.97 7.57 -15.93
CA ARG A 305 -4.40 7.67 -16.23
C ARG A 305 -5.01 6.31 -16.60
N ARG A 306 -4.32 5.54 -17.44
CA ARG A 306 -4.73 4.20 -17.87
C ARG A 306 -4.68 3.12 -16.78
N ALA A 307 -4.11 3.43 -15.61
CA ALA A 307 -4.18 2.55 -14.45
C ALA A 307 -5.49 2.72 -13.65
N SER A 308 -6.37 3.67 -14.03
CA SER A 308 -7.66 3.84 -13.34
C SER A 308 -8.57 2.63 -13.57
N ASP A 309 -9.01 2.02 -12.48
CA ASP A 309 -9.77 0.76 -12.44
C ASP A 309 -11.05 0.87 -11.60
N ILE A 310 -11.22 1.97 -10.86
CA ILE A 310 -12.32 2.18 -9.93
C ILE A 310 -12.79 3.64 -9.96
N MET A 311 -14.00 3.89 -9.46
CA MET A 311 -14.47 5.26 -9.23
C MET A 311 -13.85 5.81 -7.94
N LYS A 312 -13.69 7.14 -7.84
CA LYS A 312 -13.08 7.81 -6.67
C LYS A 312 -13.84 7.66 -5.34
N ASP A 313 -15.08 7.19 -5.39
CA ASP A 313 -15.87 6.82 -4.22
C ASP A 313 -15.75 5.33 -3.86
N GLY A 314 -14.94 4.56 -4.60
CA GLY A 314 -14.77 3.11 -4.44
C GLY A 314 -15.85 2.27 -5.12
N SER A 315 -16.77 2.88 -5.89
CA SER A 315 -17.82 2.16 -6.60
C SER A 315 -17.43 1.80 -8.04
N GLN A 316 -18.35 1.11 -8.73
CA GLN A 316 -18.27 0.77 -10.14
C GLN A 316 -19.54 1.22 -10.87
N ASP A 317 -19.39 1.85 -12.04
CA ASP A 317 -20.49 2.27 -12.90
C ASP A 317 -20.13 2.09 -14.39
N PRO A 318 -20.69 1.07 -15.09
CA PRO A 318 -20.34 0.78 -16.48
C PRO A 318 -20.74 1.84 -17.49
N SER A 319 -21.49 2.86 -17.08
CA SER A 319 -21.82 4.02 -17.91
C SER A 319 -20.79 5.15 -17.81
N ARG A 320 -19.81 5.05 -16.91
CA ARG A 320 -18.81 6.07 -16.62
C ARG A 320 -17.40 5.54 -16.81
N GLU A 321 -16.48 6.44 -17.16
CA GLU A 321 -15.05 6.14 -17.15
C GLU A 321 -14.52 6.09 -15.71
N CYS A 322 -13.59 5.17 -15.45
CA CYS A 322 -12.91 5.08 -14.15
C CYS A 322 -12.08 6.34 -13.88
N ASP A 323 -12.26 6.97 -12.71
CA ASP A 323 -11.61 8.24 -12.34
C ASP A 323 -10.67 8.12 -11.13
N ALA A 324 -10.39 6.89 -10.67
CA ALA A 324 -9.46 6.58 -9.61
C ALA A 324 -8.72 5.25 -9.80
N ILE A 325 -7.66 5.09 -9.04
CA ILE A 325 -6.78 3.92 -9.03
C ILE A 325 -6.88 3.27 -7.65
N SER A 326 -7.25 2.00 -7.60
CA SER A 326 -7.20 1.23 -6.36
C SER A 326 -5.75 1.05 -5.89
N ILE A 327 -5.54 1.18 -4.58
CA ILE A 327 -4.22 1.03 -3.97
C ILE A 327 -4.27 0.03 -2.82
N GLY A 328 -3.29 -0.85 -2.78
CA GLY A 328 -2.99 -1.74 -1.67
C GLY A 328 -1.48 -1.76 -1.38
N ILE A 329 -1.11 -1.37 -0.17
CA ILE A 329 0.28 -1.38 0.32
C ILE A 329 0.37 -2.32 1.52
N GLY A 330 1.32 -3.25 1.49
CA GLY A 330 1.66 -4.08 2.64
C GLY A 330 2.59 -3.37 3.60
N PHE A 331 2.56 -3.72 4.88
CA PHE A 331 3.53 -3.23 5.85
C PHE A 331 3.79 -4.21 7.00
N THR A 332 4.88 -3.97 7.74
CA THR A 332 5.07 -4.44 9.12
C THR A 332 5.26 -3.22 10.01
N ALA A 333 5.07 -3.38 11.33
CA ALA A 333 5.26 -2.29 12.28
C ALA A 333 5.83 -2.78 13.62
N LYS A 334 6.44 -1.86 14.36
CA LYS A 334 6.99 -2.10 15.70
C LYS A 334 6.43 -1.09 16.68
N GLN A 335 6.26 -1.51 17.93
CA GLN A 335 5.82 -0.62 19.00
C GLN A 335 6.83 0.54 19.14
N VAL A 336 6.31 1.74 19.33
CA VAL A 336 7.05 2.98 19.60
C VAL A 336 6.27 3.84 20.60
N GLN A 337 6.84 4.98 20.98
CA GLN A 337 6.16 6.05 21.69
C GLN A 337 5.98 7.24 20.73
N LEU A 338 4.88 7.96 20.89
CA LEU A 338 4.77 9.28 20.27
C LEU A 338 5.77 10.24 20.94
N GLY A 339 6.59 10.89 20.11
CA GLY A 339 7.53 11.94 20.51
C GLY A 339 6.86 13.31 20.60
N GLU A 340 7.66 14.37 20.55
CA GLU A 340 7.14 15.74 20.46
C GLU A 340 6.58 16.04 19.06
N VAL A 341 5.81 17.12 18.92
CA VAL A 341 5.43 17.60 17.58
C VAL A 341 6.66 18.23 16.93
N ALA A 342 7.00 17.75 15.73
CA ALA A 342 8.13 18.24 14.95
C ALA A 342 7.84 19.65 14.37
N PRO A 343 8.87 20.39 13.95
CA PRO A 343 8.66 21.54 13.09
C PRO A 343 7.91 21.16 11.80
N PRO A 344 7.12 22.07 11.21
CA PRO A 344 6.49 21.84 9.92
C PRO A 344 7.49 21.41 8.85
N ALA A 345 7.08 20.50 7.97
CA ALA A 345 7.94 20.01 6.90
C ALA A 345 8.26 21.14 5.91
N GLU A 346 9.54 21.26 5.53
CA GLU A 346 9.93 22.14 4.44
C GLU A 346 9.39 21.58 3.11
N THR A 347 8.72 22.41 2.32
CA THR A 347 8.18 21.98 1.02
C THR A 347 9.31 21.85 0.00
N THR A 348 9.76 20.63 -0.27
CA THR A 348 10.79 20.34 -1.29
C THR A 348 10.15 19.81 -2.58
N GLY A 349 9.53 20.71 -3.35
CA GLY A 349 9.09 20.43 -4.72
C GLY A 349 9.94 21.22 -5.70
N VAL A 350 10.44 20.58 -6.76
CA VAL A 350 10.98 21.28 -7.93
C VAL A 350 10.15 20.88 -9.15
N PRO A 351 9.16 21.69 -9.53
CA PRO A 351 8.39 21.47 -10.74
C PRO A 351 9.31 21.47 -11.97
N CYS A 352 8.88 20.78 -13.02
CA CYS A 352 9.50 20.93 -14.32
C CYS A 352 9.47 22.41 -14.76
N GLY A 353 10.64 23.01 -14.98
CA GLY A 353 10.79 24.40 -15.45
C GLY A 353 11.39 25.40 -14.46
N GLU A 354 11.66 25.02 -13.20
CA GLU A 354 12.35 25.90 -12.23
C GLU A 354 13.86 25.61 -12.06
N GLY A 355 14.40 24.64 -12.80
CA GLY A 355 15.83 24.34 -12.85
C GLY A 355 16.59 25.21 -13.86
N GLY A 356 16.75 26.50 -13.56
CA GLY A 356 17.40 27.42 -14.49
C GLY A 356 17.88 28.74 -13.88
N GLU A 357 18.57 28.70 -12.74
CA GLU A 357 19.51 29.76 -12.34
C GLU A 357 20.52 29.19 -11.31
N GLY A 358 21.71 28.85 -11.81
CA GLY A 358 22.86 28.37 -11.04
C GLY A 358 24.07 28.18 -11.95
#